data_AF-F7ZEN2-F1
#
_entry.id   AF-F7ZEN2-F1
#
_cell.length_a   1.000
_cell.length_b   1.000
_cell.length_c   1.000
_cell.angle_alpha   90.00
_cell.angle_beta   90.00
_cell.angle_gamma   90.00
#
_symmetry.space_group_name_H-M   'P 1'
#
loop_
_entity.id
_entity.type
_entity.pdbx_description
1 polymer ?
#
loop_
_entity_poly.entity_id
_entity_poly.type
_entity_poly.pdbx_seq_one_letter_code
_entity_poly.pdbx_strand_id
1 'polypeptide(L)'
;MRDQFQGIPVELEEAALVDGLGIWGAFMQIVLPIALPGMVAAFILSLVLCWNEYFFAALLTATNSTTLPVMVASQTGSQGINWWSMAALSTAAIFPLIIVAVFLEKCIIKGMAAGAVK
;
A
#
# COMPACT_ATOMS: atom_id res chain seq x y z
N MET A 1 2.42 5.87 -11.93
CA MET A 1 1.67 4.71 -12.44
C MET A 1 1.62 4.67 -13.96
N ARG A 2 1.10 5.72 -14.64
CA ARG A 2 1.07 5.77 -16.12
C ARG A 2 2.44 5.52 -16.77
N ASP A 3 3.48 6.21 -16.28
CA ASP A 3 4.84 6.07 -16.81
C ASP A 3 5.40 4.65 -16.66
N GLN A 4 5.02 3.93 -15.59
CA GLN A 4 5.47 2.56 -15.36
C GLN A 4 4.92 1.60 -16.42
N PHE A 5 3.64 1.75 -16.77
CA PHE A 5 3.01 0.95 -17.82
C PHE A 5 3.48 1.35 -19.22
N GLN A 6 3.75 2.63 -19.47
CA GLN A 6 4.32 3.10 -20.73
C GLN A 6 5.75 2.61 -20.97
N GLY A 7 6.49 2.31 -19.90
CA GLY A 7 7.82 1.72 -19.99
C GLY A 7 7.84 0.24 -20.35
N ILE A 8 6.68 -0.44 -20.40
CA ILE A 8 6.59 -1.86 -20.75
C ILE A 8 6.56 -1.98 -22.29
N PRO A 9 7.50 -2.72 -22.91
CA PRO A 9 7.49 -2.91 -24.36
C PRO A 9 6.20 -3.60 -24.83
N VAL A 10 5.51 -2.99 -25.80
CA VAL A 10 4.28 -3.53 -26.40
C VAL A 10 4.54 -4.89 -27.09
N GLU A 11 5.76 -5.09 -27.57
CA GLU A 11 6.22 -6.34 -28.20
C GLU A 11 6.04 -7.57 -27.29
N LEU A 12 6.15 -7.42 -25.95
CA LEU A 12 5.94 -8.52 -25.00
C LEU A 12 4.46 -8.95 -24.94
N GLU A 13 3.54 -8.00 -25.09
CA GLU A 13 2.10 -8.27 -25.12
C GLU A 13 1.70 -8.92 -26.45
N GLU A 14 2.24 -8.41 -27.57
CA GLU A 14 2.03 -8.98 -28.91
C GLU A 14 2.57 -10.41 -29.01
N ALA A 15 3.75 -10.68 -28.45
CA ALA A 15 4.32 -12.03 -28.40
C ALA A 15 3.41 -13.01 -27.63
N ALA A 16 2.88 -12.60 -26.48
CA ALA A 16 1.94 -13.43 -25.72
C ALA A 16 0.65 -13.74 -26.50
N LEU A 17 0.13 -12.77 -27.25
CA LEU A 17 -1.05 -12.97 -28.10
C LEU A 17 -0.77 -13.96 -29.24
N VAL A 18 0.43 -13.89 -29.85
CA VAL A 18 0.89 -14.85 -30.87
C VAL A 18 1.06 -16.25 -30.28
N ASP A 19 1.53 -16.35 -29.04
CA ASP A 19 1.65 -17.61 -28.28
C ASP A 19 0.29 -18.20 -27.83
N GLY A 20 -0.82 -17.55 -28.19
CA GLY A 20 -2.18 -18.03 -27.93
C GLY A 20 -2.76 -17.64 -26.57
N LEU A 21 -2.08 -16.78 -25.79
CA LEU A 21 -2.70 -16.17 -24.62
C LEU A 21 -3.76 -15.16 -25.09
N GLY A 22 -4.95 -15.19 -24.48
CA GLY A 22 -5.92 -14.10 -24.65
C GLY A 22 -5.46 -12.81 -23.96
N ILE A 23 -6.11 -11.69 -24.27
CA ILE A 23 -5.79 -10.35 -23.71
C ILE A 23 -5.67 -10.37 -22.17
N TRP A 24 -6.60 -11.02 -21.49
CA TRP A 24 -6.56 -11.15 -20.03
C TRP A 24 -5.39 -12.01 -19.52
N GLY A 25 -5.00 -13.03 -20.29
CA GLY A 25 -3.84 -13.87 -20.00
C GLY A 25 -2.53 -13.09 -20.14
N ALA A 26 -2.38 -12.35 -21.24
CA ALA A 26 -1.23 -11.48 -21.46
C ALA A 26 -1.11 -10.40 -20.36
N PHE A 27 -2.22 -9.77 -19.98
CA PHE A 27 -2.23 -8.78 -18.90
C PHE A 27 -1.81 -9.39 -17.54
N MET A 28 -2.43 -10.49 -17.12
CA MET A 28 -2.18 -11.08 -15.80
C MET A 28 -0.80 -11.75 -15.69
N GLN A 29 -0.30 -12.35 -16.76
CA GLN A 29 0.94 -13.12 -16.71
C GLN A 29 2.19 -12.32 -17.10
N ILE A 30 2.05 -11.28 -17.94
CA ILE A 30 3.19 -10.48 -18.41
C ILE A 30 3.14 -9.06 -17.86
N VAL A 31 2.08 -8.31 -18.16
CA VAL A 31 2.03 -6.87 -17.84
C VAL A 31 1.99 -6.65 -16.32
N LEU A 32 1.14 -7.41 -15.61
CA LEU A 32 0.90 -7.23 -14.18
C LEU A 32 2.15 -7.54 -13.32
N PRO A 33 2.90 -8.64 -13.51
CA PRO A 33 4.12 -8.90 -12.76
C PRO A 33 5.23 -7.88 -13.03
N ILE A 34 5.33 -7.38 -14.27
CA ILE A 34 6.32 -6.35 -14.64
C ILE A 34 5.97 -5.01 -13.98
N ALA A 35 4.69 -4.65 -13.92
CA ALA A 35 4.21 -3.43 -13.27
C ALA A 35 4.21 -3.52 -11.72
N LEU A 36 4.33 -4.73 -11.16
CA LEU A 36 4.17 -5.00 -9.72
C LEU A 36 5.10 -4.16 -8.81
N PRO A 37 6.40 -3.98 -9.10
CA PRO A 37 7.26 -3.13 -8.28
C PRO A 37 6.79 -1.67 -8.21
N GLY A 38 6.29 -1.13 -9.33
CA GLY A 38 5.74 0.23 -9.37
C GLY A 38 4.41 0.34 -8.64
N MET A 39 3.56 -0.68 -8.73
CA MET A 39 2.31 -0.77 -7.96
C MET A 39 2.58 -0.82 -6.45
N VAL A 40 3.61 -1.56 -6.03
CA VAL A 40 4.03 -1.65 -4.62
C VAL A 40 4.41 -0.27 -4.07
N ALA A 41 5.17 0.52 -4.83
CA ALA A 41 5.52 1.88 -4.41
C ALA A 41 4.29 2.78 -4.23
N ALA A 42 3.36 2.75 -5.19
CA ALA A 42 2.11 3.50 -5.09
C ALA A 42 1.26 3.02 -3.89
N PHE A 43 1.18 1.71 -3.67
CA PHE A 43 0.47 1.12 -2.54
C PHE A 43 1.02 1.59 -1.19
N ILE A 44 2.35 1.62 -1.02
CA ILE A 44 2.99 2.13 0.21
C ILE A 44 2.59 3.57 0.47
N LEU A 45 2.68 4.43 -0.56
CA LEU A 45 2.33 5.83 -0.42
C LEU A 45 0.86 5.99 -0.03
N SER A 46 -0.04 5.28 -0.72
CA SER A 46 -1.48 5.28 -0.39
C SER A 46 -1.74 4.77 1.02
N LEU A 47 -1.05 3.70 1.45
CA LEU A 47 -1.19 3.15 2.79
C LEU A 47 -0.78 4.18 3.85
N VAL A 48 0.37 4.84 3.70
CA VAL A 48 0.84 5.86 4.65
C VAL A 48 -0.15 7.02 4.74
N LEU A 49 -0.68 7.48 3.60
CA LEU A 49 -1.66 8.56 3.57
C LEU A 49 -2.98 8.15 4.24
N CYS A 50 -3.52 6.98 3.89
CA CYS A 50 -4.79 6.52 4.45
C CYS A 50 -4.69 6.09 5.92
N TRP A 51 -3.56 5.51 6.34
CA TRP A 51 -3.37 5.01 7.70
C TRP A 51 -3.25 6.13 8.73
N ASN A 52 -2.65 7.26 8.34
CA ASN A 52 -2.52 8.44 9.20
C ASN A 52 -3.71 9.40 9.08
N GLU A 53 -4.69 9.10 8.24
CA GLU A 53 -5.77 10.03 7.97
C GLU A 53 -6.71 10.17 9.17
N TYR A 54 -6.70 11.38 9.75
CA TYR A 54 -7.48 11.71 10.94
C TYR A 54 -8.74 12.51 10.62
N PHE A 55 -8.65 13.51 9.74
CA PHE A 55 -9.71 14.49 9.54
C PHE A 55 -10.98 13.85 8.99
N PHE A 56 -10.87 13.08 7.90
CA PHE A 56 -12.02 12.39 7.34
C PHE A 56 -12.54 11.29 8.27
N ALA A 57 -11.64 10.59 8.95
CA ALA A 57 -12.06 9.56 9.89
C ALA A 57 -12.84 10.16 11.07
N ALA A 58 -12.38 11.26 11.66
CA ALA A 58 -13.08 11.93 12.75
C ALA A 58 -14.45 12.48 12.34
N LEU A 59 -14.59 12.89 11.07
CA LEU A 59 -15.83 13.47 10.55
C LEU A 59 -16.86 12.41 10.12
N LEU A 60 -16.42 11.31 9.49
CA LEU A 60 -17.33 10.32 8.88
C LEU A 60 -17.57 9.07 9.75
N THR A 61 -16.72 8.79 10.75
CA THR A 61 -16.86 7.59 11.57
C THR A 61 -17.83 7.79 12.74
N ALA A 62 -18.52 6.72 13.11
CA ALA A 62 -19.41 6.66 14.27
C ALA A 62 -18.83 5.69 15.33
N THR A 63 -19.50 5.56 16.47
CA THR A 63 -18.99 4.85 17.66
C THR A 63 -18.50 3.42 17.40
N ASN A 64 -19.01 2.72 16.39
CA ASN A 64 -18.62 1.34 16.04
C ASN A 64 -17.67 1.24 14.82
N SER A 65 -17.21 2.36 14.28
CA SER A 65 -16.36 2.41 13.07
C SER A 65 -15.17 3.36 13.21
N THR A 66 -14.77 3.67 14.45
CA THR A 66 -13.65 4.58 14.72
C THR A 66 -12.32 3.97 14.27
N THR A 67 -11.51 4.76 13.58
CA THR A 67 -10.14 4.38 13.20
C THR A 67 -9.15 4.61 14.34
N LEU A 68 -7.98 3.99 14.25
CA LEU A 68 -6.93 4.11 15.26
C LEU A 68 -6.53 5.57 15.55
N PRO A 69 -6.29 6.46 14.56
CA PRO A 69 -5.99 7.87 14.83
C PRO A 69 -7.07 8.58 15.65
N VAL A 70 -8.34 8.29 15.38
CA VAL A 70 -9.48 8.88 16.10
C VAL A 70 -9.53 8.34 17.54
N MET A 71 -9.30 7.04 17.73
CA MET A 71 -9.24 6.42 19.06
C MET A 71 -8.08 6.97 19.90
N VAL A 72 -6.92 7.25 19.30
CA VAL A 72 -5.79 7.90 20.01
C VAL A 72 -6.19 9.30 20.45
N ALA A 73 -6.82 10.08 19.58
CA ALA A 73 -7.27 11.44 19.89
C ALA A 73 -8.33 11.45 21.00
N SER A 74 -9.24 10.46 21.04
CA SER A 74 -10.28 10.37 22.08
C SER A 74 -9.74 10.14 23.49
N GLN A 75 -8.45 9.79 23.66
CA GLN A 75 -7.82 9.67 24.98
C GLN A 75 -7.50 11.03 25.63
N THR A 76 -7.73 12.12 24.92
CA THR A 76 -7.68 13.50 25.45
C THR A 76 -9.09 13.97 25.72
N GLY A 77 -9.50 14.01 26.99
CA GLY A 77 -10.86 14.37 27.40
C GLY A 77 -10.89 15.40 28.53
N SER A 78 -12.11 15.74 28.98
CA SER A 78 -12.34 16.70 30.09
C SER A 78 -11.71 16.27 31.42
N GLN A 79 -11.51 14.96 31.61
CA GLN A 79 -10.90 14.37 32.80
C GLN A 79 -9.36 14.38 32.75
N GLY A 80 -8.76 14.94 31.69
CA GLY A 80 -7.32 14.93 31.44
C GLY A 80 -6.89 13.92 30.36
N ILE A 81 -5.57 13.81 30.17
CA ILE A 81 -4.96 12.94 29.15
C ILE A 81 -4.63 11.58 29.75
N ASN A 82 -5.16 10.50 29.16
CA ASN A 82 -4.78 9.14 29.52
C ASN A 82 -3.53 8.68 28.75
N TRP A 83 -2.36 9.10 29.23
CA TRP A 83 -1.06 8.82 28.61
C TRP A 83 -0.79 7.33 28.38
N TRP A 84 -1.19 6.47 29.31
CA TRP A 84 -0.97 5.02 29.23
C TRP A 84 -1.76 4.38 28.08
N SER A 85 -3.05 4.72 27.93
CA SER A 85 -3.85 4.21 26.82
C SER A 85 -3.39 4.78 25.48
N MET A 86 -3.05 6.07 25.45
CA MET A 86 -2.58 6.75 24.25
C MET A 86 -1.28 6.10 23.73
N ALA A 87 -0.34 5.79 24.62
CA ALA A 87 0.88 5.06 24.28
C ALA A 87 0.58 3.66 23.75
N ALA A 88 -0.28 2.89 24.45
CA ALA A 88 -0.65 1.53 24.04
C ALA A 88 -1.31 1.50 22.65
N LEU A 89 -2.26 2.39 22.38
CA LEU A 89 -2.92 2.51 21.08
C LEU A 89 -1.95 2.93 19.99
N SER A 90 -1.04 3.88 20.28
CA SER A 90 -0.02 4.32 19.33
C SER A 90 0.94 3.19 18.96
N THR A 91 1.40 2.41 19.94
CA THR A 91 2.24 1.23 19.68
C THR A 91 1.49 0.17 18.87
N ALA A 92 0.23 -0.10 19.21
CA ALA A 92 -0.61 -1.03 18.45
C ALA A 92 -0.84 -0.56 17.01
N ALA A 93 -0.92 0.75 16.78
CA ALA A 93 -1.07 1.32 15.44
C ALA A 93 0.19 1.21 14.56
N ILE A 94 1.38 1.16 15.18
CA ILE A 94 2.66 1.00 14.47
C ILE A 94 2.89 -0.45 14.04
N PHE A 95 2.44 -1.41 14.85
CA PHE A 95 2.67 -2.84 14.62
C PHE A 95 2.29 -3.36 13.20
N PRO A 96 1.07 -3.10 12.67
CA PRO A 96 0.70 -3.54 11.32
C PRO A 96 1.53 -2.87 10.22
N LEU A 97 1.96 -1.61 10.40
CA LEU A 97 2.84 -0.94 9.44
C LEU A 97 4.22 -1.61 9.36
N ILE A 98 4.75 -2.07 10.50
CA ILE A 98 6.01 -2.84 10.53
C ILE A 98 5.85 -4.13 9.73
N ILE A 99 4.76 -4.87 9.94
CA ILE A 99 4.47 -6.10 9.20
C ILE A 99 4.47 -5.81 7.69
N VAL A 100 3.71 -4.79 7.28
CA VAL A 100 3.60 -4.42 5.87
C VAL A 100 4.94 -3.98 5.29
N ALA A 101 5.74 -3.22 6.03
CA ALA A 101 7.09 -2.82 5.61
C ALA A 101 8.00 -4.04 5.35
N VAL A 102 8.04 -5.00 6.28
CA VAL A 102 8.85 -6.23 6.13
C VAL A 102 8.44 -7.06 4.91
N PHE A 103 7.15 -7.14 4.60
CA PHE A 103 6.67 -7.84 3.41
C PHE A 103 7.01 -7.09 2.11
N LEU A 104 6.88 -5.76 2.11
CA LEU A 104 7.09 -4.96 0.91
C LEU A 104 8.56 -4.73 0.58
N GLU A 105 9.46 -4.71 1.57
CA GLU A 105 10.91 -4.70 1.36
C GLU A 105 11.35 -5.84 0.43
N LYS A 106 10.77 -7.05 0.59
CA LYS A 106 11.06 -8.19 -0.28
C LYS A 106 10.63 -7.95 -1.74
N CYS A 107 9.53 -7.23 -1.96
CA CYS A 107 9.04 -6.88 -3.29
C CYS A 107 9.90 -5.79 -3.94
N ILE A 108 10.35 -4.80 -3.16
CA ILE A 108 11.23 -3.72 -3.64
C ILE A 108 12.59 -4.28 -4.06
N ILE A 109 13.21 -5.15 -3.26
CA ILE A 109 14.52 -5.76 -3.58
C ILE A 109 14.44 -6.57 -4.88
N LYS A 110 13.36 -7.35 -5.09
CA LYS A 110 13.14 -8.09 -6.34
C LYS A 110 12.94 -7.16 -7.54
N GLY A 111 12.23 -6.04 -7.36
CA GLY A 111 12.00 -5.04 -8.41
C GLY A 111 13.28 -4.31 -8.83
N MET A 112 14.15 -3.98 -7.87
CA MET A 112 15.46 -3.37 -8.16
C MET A 112 16.39 -4.31 -8.91
N ALA A 113 16.41 -5.60 -8.56
CA ALA A 113 17.22 -6.60 -9.25
C ALA A 113 16.79 -6.81 -10.72
N ALA A 114 15.48 -6.77 -11.00
CA ALA A 114 14.96 -6.87 -12.36
C ALA A 114 15.27 -5.63 -13.22
N GLY A 115 15.34 -4.43 -12.62
CA GLY A 115 15.71 -3.20 -13.32
C GLY A 115 17.22 -2.99 -13.53
N ALA A 116 18.06 -3.72 -12.80
CA ALA A 116 19.52 -3.65 -12.89
C ALA A 116 20.12 -4.48 -14.04
N VAL A 117 19.32 -5.36 -14.65
CA VAL A 117 19.71 -6.08 -15.87
C VAL A 117 19.24 -5.24 -17.07
N LYS A 118 19.99 -4.19 -17.36
CA LYS A 118 20.01 -3.50 -18.65
C LYS A 118 21.39 -3.65 -19.26
#